data_AF-A0A7S2Z188-F1
#
_entry.id   AF-A0A7S2Z188-F1
#
_cell.length_a   1.000
_cell.length_b   1.000
_cell.length_c   1.000
_cell.angle_alpha   90.00
_cell.angle_beta   90.00
_cell.angle_gamma   90.00
#
_symmetry.space_group_name_H-M   'P 1'
#
loop_
_entity.id
_entity.type
_entity.pdbx_description
1 polymer ?
#
loop_
_entity_poly.entity_id
_entity_poly.type
_entity_poly.pdbx_seq_one_letter_code
_entity_poly.pdbx_strand_id
1 'polypeptide(L)'
;VKHPNDRGVMAPDIERSGGAGVGGGATATQNNITLKGSTKIVTEFFSYAVNSILYQRGIYAPENFERKKKYGLSMMVTTDEGLVQYLSTVLTQISEWLTAGKLEKLVLVIASVHTNEVLERWAFDIETEPEALDGSKPKVEKPEKK
;
A
#
# COMPACT_ATOMS: atom_id res chain seq x y z
N VAL A 1 -55.47 1.15 59.74
CA VAL A 1 -55.01 1.40 61.13
C VAL A 1 -53.92 2.47 61.09
N LYS A 2 -54.16 3.60 61.78
CA LYS A 2 -53.25 4.67 62.26
C LYS A 2 -52.11 5.25 61.35
N HIS A 3 -52.21 6.56 61.12
CA HIS A 3 -51.14 7.58 60.90
C HIS A 3 -50.07 7.61 62.03
N PRO A 4 -49.14 8.60 62.11
CA PRO A 4 -48.11 9.16 61.19
C PRO A 4 -46.70 9.29 61.89
N ASN A 5 -45.67 9.77 61.19
CA ASN A 5 -44.56 10.63 61.70
C ASN A 5 -43.59 10.87 60.53
N ASP A 6 -43.40 12.06 59.95
CA ASP A 6 -42.96 13.35 60.51
C ASP A 6 -41.46 13.38 60.85
N ARG A 7 -40.70 14.05 59.97
CA ARG A 7 -39.53 14.91 60.23
C ARG A 7 -38.78 15.17 58.93
N GLY A 8 -38.75 16.45 58.54
CA GLY A 8 -37.88 16.93 57.48
C GLY A 8 -36.41 16.79 57.83
N VAL A 9 -35.56 17.15 56.86
CA VAL A 9 -34.33 17.95 56.99
C VAL A 9 -33.56 17.84 55.66
N MET A 10 -33.29 19.03 55.10
CA MET A 10 -32.19 19.39 54.19
C MET A 10 -32.12 18.78 52.78
N ALA A 11 -32.26 19.69 51.80
CA ALA A 11 -31.75 19.54 50.45
C ALA A 11 -30.21 19.31 50.46
N PRO A 12 -29.68 18.52 49.52
CA PRO A 12 -28.30 18.62 49.10
C PRO A 12 -28.17 19.48 47.84
N ASP A 13 -27.16 20.33 47.87
CA ASP A 13 -26.73 21.30 46.87
C ASP A 13 -26.58 20.74 45.46
N ILE A 14 -27.04 21.53 44.49
CA ILE A 14 -26.77 21.36 43.06
C ILE A 14 -25.36 21.89 42.79
N GLU A 15 -24.35 21.02 42.82
CA GLU A 15 -23.04 21.31 42.22
C GLU A 15 -23.03 20.88 40.75
N ARG A 16 -23.05 21.88 39.89
CA ARG A 16 -22.94 21.77 38.44
C ARG A 16 -21.45 21.76 38.08
N SER A 17 -20.81 20.59 38.06
CA SER A 17 -19.44 20.45 37.53
C SER A 17 -19.48 20.19 36.02
N GLY A 18 -18.77 21.04 35.28
CA GLY A 18 -18.57 20.91 33.85
C GLY A 18 -17.34 20.07 33.52
N GLY A 19 -17.34 19.56 32.28
CA GLY A 19 -16.11 19.26 31.55
C GLY A 19 -15.72 17.80 31.47
N ALA A 20 -16.18 17.13 30.40
CA ALA A 20 -15.36 16.23 29.60
C ALA A 20 -16.09 15.97 28.27
N GLY A 21 -16.01 16.94 27.35
CA GLY A 21 -16.26 16.67 25.95
C GLY A 21 -15.18 15.69 25.48
N VAL A 22 -15.57 14.43 25.29
CA VAL A 22 -14.75 13.43 24.60
C VAL A 22 -14.56 13.93 23.18
N GLY A 23 -13.42 14.57 22.94
CA GLY A 23 -12.98 14.94 21.61
C GLY A 23 -12.84 13.67 20.78
N GLY A 24 -13.77 13.45 19.86
CA GLY A 24 -13.59 12.54 18.75
C GLY A 24 -12.36 12.99 17.98
N GLY A 25 -11.23 12.32 18.18
CA GLY A 25 -10.05 12.48 17.35
C GLY A 25 -10.43 12.01 15.95
N ALA A 26 -10.84 12.94 15.09
CA ALA A 26 -10.94 12.69 13.67
C ALA A 26 -9.55 12.27 13.20
N THR A 27 -9.40 11.00 12.82
CA THR A 27 -8.23 10.55 12.07
C THR A 27 -8.25 11.30 10.75
N ALA A 28 -7.42 12.33 10.63
CA ALA A 28 -7.29 13.10 9.41
C ALA A 28 -6.79 12.16 8.29
N THR A 29 -7.67 11.83 7.34
CA THR A 29 -7.30 11.10 6.14
C THR A 29 -6.33 11.96 5.34
N GLN A 30 -5.04 11.59 5.32
CA GLN A 30 -4.07 12.27 4.47
C GLN A 30 -4.29 11.87 3.01
N ASN A 31 -4.90 12.75 2.24
CA ASN A 31 -5.08 12.60 0.79
C ASN A 31 -3.82 13.10 0.03
N ASN A 32 -2.63 12.70 0.48
CA ASN A 32 -1.37 13.09 -0.15
C ASN A 32 -0.68 11.84 -0.72
N ILE A 33 -0.38 11.85 -2.02
CA ILE A 33 0.43 10.83 -2.68
C ILE A 33 1.88 11.25 -2.51
N THR A 34 2.69 10.36 -1.91
CA THR A 34 4.12 10.61 -1.70
C THR A 34 4.93 9.74 -2.64
N LEU A 35 6.11 10.20 -3.06
CA LEU A 35 7.04 9.38 -3.86
C LEU A 35 7.33 8.03 -3.19
N LYS A 36 7.51 8.02 -1.86
CA LYS A 36 7.71 6.79 -1.07
C LYS A 36 6.49 5.87 -1.13
N GLY A 37 5.28 6.42 -1.05
CA GLY A 37 4.03 5.69 -1.21
C GLY A 37 3.90 5.09 -2.61
N SER A 38 4.13 5.89 -3.65
CA SER A 38 4.11 5.46 -5.05
C SER A 38 5.15 4.38 -5.32
N THR A 39 6.39 4.54 -4.83
CA THR A 39 7.46 3.54 -4.97
C THR A 39 7.05 2.19 -4.37
N LYS A 40 6.42 2.20 -3.19
CA LYS A 40 5.91 0.98 -2.56
C LYS A 40 4.83 0.30 -3.42
N ILE A 41 3.91 1.08 -4.00
CA ILE A 41 2.85 0.56 -4.86
C ILE A 41 3.44 -0.04 -6.15
N VAL A 42 4.36 0.66 -6.81
CA VAL A 42 4.99 0.20 -8.05
C VAL A 42 5.84 -1.05 -7.81
N THR A 43 6.60 -1.11 -6.70
CA THR A 43 7.37 -2.29 -6.32
C THR A 43 6.45 -3.49 -6.02
N GLU A 44 5.34 -3.27 -5.30
CA GLU A 44 4.33 -4.31 -5.05
C GLU A 44 3.70 -4.79 -6.37
N PHE A 45 3.39 -3.89 -7.29
CA PHE A 45 2.90 -4.22 -8.62
C PHE A 45 3.88 -5.14 -9.36
N PHE A 46 5.16 -4.80 -9.42
CA PHE A 46 6.16 -5.64 -10.10
C PHE A 46 6.30 -7.03 -9.47
N SER A 47 6.21 -7.13 -8.14
CA SER A 47 6.20 -8.42 -7.45
C SER A 47 5.08 -9.33 -7.97
N TYR A 48 3.85 -8.82 -8.02
CA TYR A 48 2.72 -9.61 -8.51
C TYR A 48 2.74 -9.84 -10.01
N ALA A 49 3.21 -8.88 -10.80
CA ALA A 49 3.31 -9.00 -12.26
C ALA A 49 4.28 -10.12 -12.65
N VAL A 50 5.49 -10.12 -12.07
CA VAL A 50 6.50 -11.15 -12.34
C VAL A 50 5.99 -12.53 -11.91
N ASN A 51 5.45 -12.66 -10.69
CA ASN A 51 4.87 -13.94 -10.24
C ASN A 51 3.75 -14.43 -11.16
N SER A 52 2.87 -13.53 -11.62
CA SER A 52 1.75 -13.88 -12.50
C SER A 52 2.24 -14.34 -13.87
N ILE A 53 3.26 -13.71 -14.44
CA ILE A 53 3.85 -14.12 -15.73
C ILE A 53 4.52 -15.50 -15.60
N LEU A 54 5.30 -15.70 -14.54
CA LEU A 54 5.96 -16.99 -14.29
C LEU A 54 4.96 -18.14 -14.17
N TYR A 55 3.84 -17.90 -13.49
CA TYR A 55 2.75 -18.86 -13.35
C TYR A 55 2.00 -19.10 -14.67
N GLN A 56 1.51 -18.04 -15.33
CA GLN A 56 0.66 -18.17 -16.52
C GLN A 56 1.40 -18.75 -17.73
N ARG A 57 2.72 -18.51 -17.82
CA ARG A 57 3.57 -19.08 -18.87
C ARG A 57 4.13 -20.46 -18.51
N GLY A 58 3.82 -20.98 -17.32
CA GLY A 58 4.26 -22.30 -16.88
C GLY A 58 5.78 -22.42 -16.75
N ILE A 59 6.47 -21.32 -16.41
CA ILE A 59 7.93 -21.32 -16.21
C ILE A 59 8.29 -22.11 -14.94
N TYR A 60 7.43 -22.02 -13.93
CA TYR A 60 7.49 -22.81 -12.70
C TYR A 60 6.19 -23.62 -12.56
N ALA A 61 6.28 -24.75 -11.90
CA ALA A 61 5.15 -25.65 -11.71
C ALA A 61 4.02 -24.98 -10.87
N PRO A 62 2.73 -25.21 -11.18
CA PRO A 62 1.62 -24.56 -10.48
C PRO A 62 1.60 -24.76 -8.96
N GLU A 63 2.08 -25.91 -8.47
CA GLU A 63 2.19 -26.26 -7.05
C GLU A 63 3.20 -25.38 -6.28
N ASN A 64 4.13 -24.73 -6.99
CA ASN A 64 5.09 -23.78 -6.42
C ASN A 64 4.50 -22.38 -6.27
N PHE A 65 3.18 -22.23 -6.36
CA PHE A 65 2.47 -20.97 -6.18
C PHE A 65 1.27 -21.12 -5.25
N GLU A 66 1.08 -20.10 -4.42
CA GLU A 66 -0.09 -19.92 -3.59
C GLU A 66 -0.94 -18.74 -4.06
N ARG A 67 -2.23 -18.81 -3.74
CA ARG A 67 -3.22 -17.81 -4.10
C ARG A 67 -3.35 -16.77 -2.98
N LYS A 68 -3.09 -15.49 -3.29
CA LYS A 68 -3.29 -14.35 -2.37
C LYS A 68 -4.39 -13.43 -2.87
N LYS A 69 -5.27 -12.98 -1.97
CA LYS A 69 -6.25 -11.94 -2.29
C LYS A 69 -5.61 -10.56 -2.14
N LYS A 70 -5.57 -9.77 -3.21
CA LYS A 70 -5.06 -8.40 -3.20
C LYS A 70 -5.86 -7.54 -4.17
N TYR A 71 -6.24 -6.33 -3.75
CA TYR A 71 -7.05 -5.38 -4.55
C TYR A 71 -8.38 -5.96 -5.05
N GLY A 72 -8.98 -6.87 -4.29
CA GLY A 72 -10.19 -7.59 -4.71
C GLY A 72 -9.95 -8.69 -5.77
N LEU A 73 -8.71 -8.87 -6.23
CA LEU A 73 -8.31 -9.88 -7.19
C LEU A 73 -7.58 -11.04 -6.50
N SER A 74 -7.53 -12.16 -7.21
CA SER A 74 -6.79 -13.34 -6.78
C SER A 74 -5.46 -13.39 -7.53
N MET A 75 -4.37 -13.10 -6.83
CA MET A 75 -3.01 -13.09 -7.37
C MET A 75 -2.29 -14.40 -7.05
N MET A 76 -1.41 -14.84 -7.95
CA MET A 76 -0.51 -15.98 -7.70
C MET A 76 0.83 -15.45 -7.19
N VAL A 77 1.39 -16.09 -6.16
CA VAL A 77 2.69 -15.75 -5.58
C VAL A 77 3.47 -17.04 -5.34
N THR A 78 4.75 -17.06 -5.71
CA THR A 78 5.57 -18.25 -5.56
C THR A 78 5.83 -18.60 -4.09
N THR A 79 5.90 -19.90 -3.82
CA THR A 79 6.31 -20.51 -2.54
C THR A 79 7.69 -21.15 -2.60
N ASP A 80 8.34 -21.18 -3.78
CA ASP A 80 9.70 -21.68 -3.95
C ASP A 80 10.69 -20.72 -3.27
N GLU A 81 11.42 -21.20 -2.27
CA GLU A 81 12.28 -20.37 -1.42
C GLU A 81 13.38 -19.66 -2.22
N GLY A 82 13.96 -20.34 -3.21
CA GLY A 82 15.01 -19.79 -4.06
C GLY A 82 14.50 -18.64 -4.92
N LEU A 83 13.34 -18.83 -5.55
CA LEU A 83 12.68 -17.80 -6.35
C LEU A 83 12.20 -16.63 -5.48
N VAL A 84 11.65 -16.90 -4.29
CA VAL A 84 11.26 -15.86 -3.32
C VAL A 84 12.46 -15.00 -2.95
N GLN A 85 13.59 -15.63 -2.63
CA GLN A 85 14.81 -14.90 -2.26
C GLN A 85 15.34 -14.07 -3.42
N TYR A 86 15.42 -14.65 -4.62
CA TYR A 86 15.87 -13.95 -5.83
C TYR A 86 14.99 -12.73 -6.13
N LEU A 87 13.67 -12.92 -6.17
CA LEU A 87 12.72 -11.83 -6.42
C LEU A 87 12.81 -10.77 -5.32
N SER A 88 12.99 -11.15 -4.05
CA SER A 88 13.15 -10.19 -2.95
C SER A 88 14.40 -9.32 -3.12
N THR A 89 15.54 -9.89 -3.54
CA THR A 89 16.75 -9.11 -3.83
C THR A 89 16.51 -8.13 -4.98
N VAL A 90 15.94 -8.61 -6.10
CA VAL A 90 15.67 -7.76 -7.27
C VAL A 90 14.68 -6.65 -6.95
N LEU A 91 13.59 -6.95 -6.24
CA LEU A 91 12.56 -5.98 -5.88
C LEU A 91 13.06 -4.93 -4.88
N THR A 92 13.94 -5.31 -3.96
CA THR A 92 14.62 -4.36 -3.07
C THR A 92 15.41 -3.34 -3.89
N GLN A 93 16.20 -3.82 -4.85
CA GLN A 93 17.01 -2.95 -5.69
C GLN A 93 16.14 -2.03 -6.58
N ILE A 94 15.04 -2.56 -7.14
CA ILE A 94 14.04 -1.80 -7.88
C ILE A 94 13.45 -0.68 -7.01
N SER A 95 13.09 -0.98 -5.76
CA SER A 95 12.55 0.03 -4.83
C SER A 95 13.55 1.16 -4.56
N GLU A 96 14.84 0.84 -4.41
CA GLU A 96 15.88 1.84 -4.23
C GLU A 96 16.04 2.74 -5.46
N TRP A 97 16.06 2.14 -6.66
CA TRP A 97 16.17 2.89 -7.91
C TRP A 97 14.95 3.75 -8.20
N LEU A 98 13.74 3.24 -7.94
CA LEU A 98 12.50 4.02 -8.04
C LEU A 98 12.52 5.22 -7.08
N THR A 99 12.92 5.00 -5.83
CA THR A 99 13.02 6.08 -4.83
C THR A 99 14.01 7.16 -5.27
N ALA A 100 15.10 6.74 -5.92
CA ALA A 100 16.12 7.65 -6.44
C ALA A 100 15.77 8.25 -7.82
N GLY A 101 14.64 7.89 -8.43
CA GLY A 101 14.28 8.32 -9.79
C GLY A 101 15.21 7.80 -10.88
N LYS A 102 15.91 6.68 -10.65
CA LYS A 102 16.93 6.11 -11.54
C LYS A 102 16.44 4.96 -12.41
N LEU A 103 15.23 4.45 -12.17
CA LEU A 103 14.68 3.34 -12.93
C LEU A 103 13.80 3.86 -14.07
N GLU A 104 14.26 3.69 -15.31
CA GLU A 104 13.53 4.11 -16.52
C GLU A 104 12.71 2.96 -17.14
N LYS A 105 13.20 1.72 -16.98
CA LYS A 105 12.65 0.56 -17.67
C LYS A 105 12.93 -0.73 -16.92
N LEU A 106 11.91 -1.59 -16.80
CA LEU A 106 12.06 -2.98 -16.39
C LEU A 106 11.66 -3.89 -17.55
N VAL A 107 12.52 -4.82 -17.93
CA VAL A 107 12.24 -5.79 -19.00
C VAL A 107 12.35 -7.21 -18.47
N LEU A 108 11.27 -7.97 -18.57
CA LEU A 108 11.26 -9.41 -18.34
C LEU A 108 11.30 -10.14 -19.69
N VAL A 109 12.31 -10.97 -19.88
CA VAL A 109 12.51 -11.74 -21.12
C VAL A 109 12.33 -13.22 -20.84
N ILE A 110 11.52 -13.88 -21.67
CA ILE A 110 11.39 -15.34 -21.70
C ILE A 110 12.09 -15.82 -22.97
N ALA A 111 13.08 -16.68 -22.81
CA ALA A 111 13.85 -17.25 -23.91
C ALA A 111 13.88 -18.77 -23.82
N SER A 112 14.01 -19.42 -24.97
CA SER A 112 14.25 -20.86 -25.05
C SER A 112 15.60 -21.21 -24.47
N VAL A 113 15.64 -22.14 -23.52
CA VAL A 113 16.90 -22.64 -22.93
C VAL A 113 17.78 -23.37 -23.95
N HIS A 114 17.17 -23.98 -24.98
CA HIS A 114 17.91 -24.76 -25.98
C HIS A 114 18.50 -23.88 -27.09
N THR A 115 17.75 -22.85 -27.53
CA THR A 115 18.11 -22.04 -28.70
C THR A 115 18.55 -20.61 -28.35
N ASN A 116 18.35 -20.16 -27.11
CA ASN A 116 18.49 -18.77 -26.66
C ASN A 116 17.64 -17.76 -27.44
N GLU A 117 16.66 -18.23 -28.21
CA GLU A 117 15.72 -17.37 -28.91
C GLU A 117 14.75 -16.73 -27.92
N VAL A 118 14.54 -15.41 -28.05
CA VAL A 118 13.55 -14.67 -27.27
C VAL A 118 12.16 -15.03 -27.75
N LEU A 119 11.37 -15.64 -26.87
CA LEU A 119 9.99 -16.02 -27.14
C LEU A 119 9.04 -14.89 -26.75
N GLU A 120 9.29 -14.25 -25.62
CA GLU A 120 8.49 -13.13 -25.13
C GLU A 120 9.35 -12.06 -24.46
N ARG A 121 8.91 -10.80 -24.56
CA ARG A 121 9.53 -9.65 -23.90
C ARG A 121 8.44 -8.75 -23.35
N TRP A 122 8.37 -8.66 -22.03
CA TRP A 122 7.49 -7.77 -21.30
C TRP A 122 8.28 -6.54 -20.86
N ALA A 123 8.02 -5.39 -21.48
CA ALA A 123 8.66 -4.13 -21.15
C ALA A 123 7.69 -3.25 -20.35
N PHE A 124 8.17 -2.78 -19.21
CA PHE A 124 7.50 -1.78 -18.40
C PHE A 124 8.36 -0.52 -18.46
N ASP A 125 7.87 0.50 -19.15
CA ASP A 125 8.45 1.84 -19.10
C ASP A 125 8.00 2.53 -17.80
N ILE A 126 8.93 3.22 -17.14
CA ILE A 126 8.69 3.93 -15.88
C ILE A 126 9.03 5.39 -16.09
N GLU A 127 8.06 6.24 -15.81
CA GLU A 127 8.23 7.69 -15.80
C GLU A 127 8.20 8.17 -14.35
N THR A 128 9.23 8.91 -13.93
CA THR A 128 9.29 9.55 -12.61
C THR A 128 9.20 11.05 -12.80
N GLU A 129 8.24 11.69 -12.14
CA GLU A 129 8.09 13.14 -12.19
C GLU A 129 9.29 13.82 -11.50
N PRO A 130 10.01 14.74 -12.18
CA PRO A 130 11.17 15.42 -11.59
C PRO A 130 10.82 16.18 -10.31
N GLU A 131 9.62 16.77 -10.26
CA GLU A 131 9.12 17.53 -9.10
C GLU A 131 8.97 16.67 -7.85
N ALA A 132 8.75 15.36 -8.01
CA ALA A 132 8.62 14.42 -6.90
C ALA A 132 9.97 14.09 -6.25
N LEU A 133 11.09 14.29 -6.95
CA LEU A 133 12.45 14.01 -6.47
C LEU A 133 13.02 15.16 -5.62
N ASP A 134 12.66 16.40 -5.97
CA ASP A 134 13.22 17.60 -5.33
C ASP A 134 12.58 17.95 -3.97
N GLY A 135 11.61 17.16 -3.50
CA GLY A 135 10.92 17.42 -2.22
C GLY A 135 10.20 18.78 -2.18
N SER A 136 10.02 19.41 -3.35
CA SER A 136 9.32 20.69 -3.48
C SER A 136 7.87 20.50 -3.04
N LYS A 137 7.42 21.39 -2.15
CA LYS A 137 6.06 21.34 -1.58
C LYS A 137 5.03 21.28 -2.72
N PRO A 138 3.92 20.55 -2.57
CA PRO A 138 2.83 20.57 -3.54
C PRO A 138 2.42 22.02 -3.78
N LYS A 139 2.43 22.46 -5.03
CA LYS A 139 1.86 23.75 -5.41
C LYS A 139 0.37 23.67 -5.12
N VAL A 140 -0.05 24.22 -3.99
CA VAL A 140 -1.46 24.32 -3.63
C VAL A 140 -2.10 25.27 -4.64
N GLU A 141 -2.69 24.71 -5.69
CA GLU A 141 -3.65 25.44 -6.51
C GLU A 141 -4.86 25.73 -5.62
N LYS A 142 -4.94 27.00 -5.21
CA LYS A 142 -6.04 27.53 -4.42
C LYS A 142 -7.32 27.37 -5.25
N PRO A 143 -8.38 26.73 -4.73
CA PRO A 143 -9.62 26.63 -5.49
C PRO A 143 -10.18 28.04 -5.69
N GLU A 144 -10.24 28.49 -6.94
CA GLU A 144 -11.02 29.65 -7.32
C GLU A 144 -12.48 29.36 -6.97
N LYS A 145 -13.02 30.17 -6.04
CA LYS A 145 -14.44 30.16 -5.73
C LYS A 145 -15.19 30.60 -6.98
N LYS A 146 -16.05 29.73 -7.50
CA LYS A 146 -17.13 30.09 -8.40
C LYS A 146 -18.44 30.13 -7.63
#